data_AF-A0A8T3Q2J2-F1
#
_entry.id   AF-A0A8T3Q2J2-F1
#
_cell.length_a   1.000
_cell.length_b   1.000
_cell.length_c   1.000
_cell.angle_alpha   90.00
_cell.angle_beta   90.00
_cell.angle_gamma   90.00
#
_symmetry.space_group_name_H-M   'P 1'
#
loop_
_entity.id
_entity.type
_entity.pdbx_description
1 polymer ?
#
loop_
_entity_poly.entity_id
_entity_poly.type
_entity_poly.pdbx_seq_one_letter_code
_entity_poly.pdbx_strand_id
1 'polypeptide(L)'
;MTREVRLGVLAVVALGALVLFLLVVGSSGGTRPKVDPLTVDEVLAGGPPADRWGSDELHVTGWYAELDADCAGDSGGADPSVAWLQRDCPLRILLPEQPPEDVTQEELLRDGVRLAAEQGRAFPSRAQPGGPNLRGQQLVFVGSFSDPTAASCVPERRRQCENTFVATDYEEYVR
;
A
#
# COMPACT_ATOMS: atom_id res chain seq x y z
N MET A 1 -10.63 -50.39 38.41
CA MET A 1 -10.86 -49.13 37.66
C MET A 1 -12.35 -48.98 37.41
N THR A 2 -13.00 -48.00 38.03
CA THR A 2 -14.46 -47.82 37.96
C THR A 2 -14.88 -47.16 36.63
N ARG A 3 -16.14 -47.35 36.22
CA ARG A 3 -16.70 -46.86 34.95
C ARG A 3 -16.58 -45.34 34.81
N GLU A 4 -16.68 -44.62 35.91
CA GLU A 4 -16.53 -43.16 36.01
C GLU A 4 -15.12 -42.69 35.66
N VAL A 5 -14.09 -43.42 36.12
CA VAL A 5 -12.69 -43.09 35.80
C VAL A 5 -12.42 -43.28 34.30
N ARG A 6 -13.03 -44.28 33.66
CA ARG A 6 -12.89 -44.50 32.20
C ARG A 6 -13.57 -43.39 31.38
N LEU A 7 -14.73 -42.91 31.81
CA LEU A 7 -15.44 -41.80 31.17
C LEU A 7 -14.67 -40.48 31.33
N GLY A 8 -14.10 -40.23 32.51
CA GLY A 8 -13.25 -39.06 32.75
C GLY A 8 -12.01 -39.05 31.86
N VAL A 9 -11.32 -40.18 31.72
CA VAL A 9 -10.14 -40.30 30.84
C VAL A 9 -10.50 -40.07 29.38
N LEU A 10 -11.63 -40.64 28.90
CA LEU A 10 -12.10 -40.44 27.52
C LEU A 10 -12.39 -38.97 27.21
N ALA A 11 -13.00 -38.24 28.14
CA ALA A 11 -13.29 -36.81 27.98
C ALA A 11 -12.00 -35.98 27.84
N VAL A 12 -10.98 -36.26 28.66
CA VAL A 12 -9.69 -35.56 28.60
C VAL A 12 -8.95 -35.84 27.30
N VAL A 13 -8.95 -37.10 26.83
CA VAL A 13 -8.32 -37.47 25.55
C VAL A 13 -9.03 -36.81 24.38
N ALA A 14 -10.36 -36.79 24.38
CA ALA A 14 -11.15 -36.13 23.33
C ALA A 14 -10.89 -34.62 23.29
N LEU A 15 -10.79 -33.97 24.45
CA LEU A 15 -10.47 -32.54 24.53
C LEU A 15 -9.05 -32.25 24.02
N GLY A 16 -8.06 -33.07 24.41
CA GLY A 16 -6.69 -32.94 23.94
C GLY A 16 -6.56 -33.11 22.42
N ALA A 17 -7.28 -34.08 21.85
CA ALA A 17 -7.33 -34.30 20.41
C ALA A 17 -7.98 -33.12 19.67
N LEU A 18 -9.05 -32.55 20.22
CA LEU A 18 -9.72 -31.38 19.65
C LEU A 18 -8.81 -30.14 19.63
N VAL A 19 -8.11 -29.87 20.74
CA VAL A 19 -7.16 -28.74 20.82
C VAL A 19 -6.02 -28.93 19.83
N LEU A 20 -5.44 -30.14 19.74
CA LEU A 20 -4.40 -30.45 18.78
C LEU A 20 -4.89 -30.27 17.33
N PHE A 21 -6.11 -30.72 17.02
CA PHE A 21 -6.72 -30.53 15.71
C PHE A 21 -6.90 -29.05 15.36
N LEU A 22 -7.42 -28.24 16.30
CA LEU A 22 -7.57 -26.80 16.11
C LEU A 22 -6.22 -26.10 15.91
N LEU A 23 -5.18 -26.53 16.62
CA LEU A 23 -3.82 -25.98 16.44
C LEU A 23 -3.21 -26.38 15.10
N VAL A 24 -3.33 -27.63 14.67
CA VAL A 24 -2.76 -28.11 13.40
C VAL A 24 -3.49 -27.51 12.21
N VAL A 25 -4.82 -27.46 12.23
CA VAL A 25 -5.62 -26.82 11.17
C VAL A 25 -5.39 -25.30 11.19
N GLY A 26 -5.33 -24.68 12.37
CA GLY A 26 -5.05 -23.25 12.52
C GLY A 26 -3.64 -22.84 12.05
N SER A 27 -2.62 -23.68 12.29
CA SER A 27 -1.24 -23.39 11.85
C SER A 27 -0.97 -23.76 10.40
N SER A 28 -1.90 -24.42 9.72
CA SER A 28 -1.84 -24.67 8.28
C SER A 28 -2.35 -23.50 7.42
N GLY A 29 -2.71 -22.36 8.06
CA GLY A 29 -2.91 -21.09 7.37
C GLY A 29 -1.69 -20.80 6.52
N GLY A 30 -1.86 -20.89 5.20
CA GLY A 30 -0.79 -21.00 4.23
C GLY A 30 0.33 -19.98 4.45
N THR A 31 1.57 -20.44 4.29
CA THR A 31 2.69 -19.53 4.05
C THR A 31 2.28 -18.60 2.92
N ARG A 32 1.93 -17.35 3.25
CA ARG A 32 1.75 -16.30 2.24
C ARG A 32 3.00 -16.37 1.37
N PRO A 33 2.88 -16.54 0.05
CA PRO A 33 4.05 -16.49 -0.81
C PRO A 33 4.78 -15.21 -0.45
N LYS A 34 6.07 -15.33 -0.13
CA LYS A 34 6.91 -14.20 0.18
C LYS A 34 7.09 -13.47 -1.14
N VAL A 35 6.18 -12.56 -1.47
CA VAL A 35 6.30 -11.69 -2.63
C VAL A 35 7.48 -10.79 -2.31
N ASP A 36 8.57 -10.95 -3.06
CA ASP A 36 9.71 -10.05 -2.93
C ASP A 36 9.28 -8.69 -3.51
N PRO A 37 9.25 -7.63 -2.69
CA PRO A 37 8.76 -6.32 -3.14
C PRO A 37 9.74 -5.70 -4.13
N LEU A 38 9.20 -5.01 -5.14
CA LEU A 38 9.95 -4.19 -6.09
C LEU A 38 10.42 -2.90 -5.40
N THR A 39 11.63 -2.45 -5.71
CA THR A 39 12.08 -1.11 -5.30
C THR A 39 11.47 -0.03 -6.18
N VAL A 40 11.46 1.22 -5.70
CA VAL A 40 11.04 2.37 -6.50
C VAL A 40 11.86 2.49 -7.80
N ASP A 41 13.17 2.25 -7.74
CA ASP A 41 14.04 2.26 -8.93
C ASP A 41 13.63 1.21 -9.96
N GLU A 42 13.28 0.00 -9.52
CA GLU A 42 12.85 -1.08 -10.42
C GLU A 42 11.51 -0.77 -11.11
N VAL A 43 10.62 -0.09 -10.39
CA VAL A 43 9.32 0.35 -10.90
C VAL A 43 9.50 1.45 -11.95
N LEU A 44 10.38 2.41 -11.71
CA LEU A 44 10.66 3.52 -12.62
C LEU A 44 11.60 3.13 -13.78
N ALA A 45 12.27 1.99 -13.69
CA ALA A 45 13.15 1.50 -14.76
C ALA A 45 12.37 1.18 -16.04
N GLY A 46 12.77 1.82 -17.14
CA GLY A 46 12.29 1.50 -18.49
C GLY A 46 11.13 2.36 -19.00
N GLY A 47 10.76 3.44 -18.29
CA GLY A 47 9.76 4.39 -18.74
C GLY A 47 8.54 4.48 -17.80
N PRO A 48 7.38 4.95 -18.29
CA PRO A 48 6.19 5.12 -17.47
C PRO A 48 5.71 3.78 -16.88
N PRO A 49 5.55 3.65 -15.54
CA PRO A 49 5.15 2.40 -14.91
C PRO A 49 3.86 1.77 -15.45
N ALA A 50 2.90 2.61 -15.83
CA ALA A 50 1.61 2.19 -16.40
C ALA A 50 1.76 1.30 -17.64
N ASP A 51 2.75 1.57 -18.50
CA ASP A 51 2.94 0.80 -19.74
C ASP A 51 3.52 -0.59 -19.48
N ARG A 52 4.29 -0.72 -18.40
CA ARG A 52 5.00 -1.95 -18.06
C ARG A 52 4.18 -2.87 -17.17
N TRP A 53 3.52 -2.28 -16.17
CA TRP A 53 2.84 -3.03 -15.11
C TRP A 53 1.32 -2.97 -15.22
N GLY A 54 0.78 -1.94 -15.89
CA GLY A 54 -0.67 -1.76 -16.01
C GLY A 54 -1.38 -1.92 -14.67
N SER A 55 -2.47 -2.69 -14.67
CA SER A 55 -3.28 -2.98 -13.49
C SER A 55 -2.83 -4.19 -12.69
N ASP A 56 -1.60 -4.69 -12.88
CA ASP A 56 -1.09 -5.80 -12.09
C ASP A 56 -0.88 -5.36 -10.64
N GLU A 57 -1.22 -6.24 -9.70
CA GLU A 57 -0.95 -6.00 -8.29
C GLU A 57 0.57 -6.11 -8.03
N LEU A 58 1.13 -5.07 -7.44
CA LEU A 58 2.54 -4.97 -7.10
C LEU A 58 2.71 -4.72 -5.61
N HIS A 59 3.85 -5.19 -5.12
CA HIS A 59 4.37 -4.83 -3.81
C HIS A 59 5.56 -3.91 -4.05
N VAL A 60 5.47 -2.65 -3.63
CA VAL A 60 6.52 -1.64 -3.87
C VAL A 60 7.08 -1.17 -2.54
N THR A 61 8.40 -1.34 -2.35
CA THR A 61 9.13 -0.88 -1.18
C THR A 61 9.82 0.44 -1.43
N GLY A 62 9.70 1.38 -0.48
CA GLY A 62 10.36 2.68 -0.57
C GLY A 62 10.17 3.55 0.67
N TRP A 63 10.79 4.73 0.64
CA TRP A 63 10.67 5.75 1.67
C TRP A 63 9.45 6.63 1.42
N TYR A 64 8.57 6.74 2.41
CA TYR A 64 7.34 7.51 2.29
C TYR A 64 7.55 8.99 2.63
N ALA A 65 7.12 9.85 1.71
CA ALA A 65 7.07 11.30 1.89
C ALA A 65 5.67 11.83 1.58
N GLU A 66 5.19 12.77 2.41
CA GLU A 66 3.98 13.53 2.15
C GLU A 66 4.26 15.04 2.24
N LEU A 67 3.95 15.79 1.17
CA LEU A 67 3.96 17.25 1.18
C LEU A 67 2.54 17.78 1.34
N ASP A 68 2.36 18.63 2.36
CA ASP A 68 1.14 19.40 2.55
C ASP A 68 1.27 20.76 1.86
N ALA A 69 0.29 21.10 1.04
CA ALA A 69 0.13 22.42 0.46
C ALA A 69 -1.37 22.71 0.33
N ASP A 70 -1.74 23.99 0.30
CA ASP A 70 -3.11 24.41 0.01
C ASP A 70 -3.57 23.74 -1.29
N CYS A 71 -4.63 22.96 -1.21
CA CYS A 71 -5.02 22.06 -2.29
C CYS A 71 -5.43 22.83 -3.55
N ALA A 72 -4.74 22.59 -4.65
CA ALA A 72 -5.14 22.97 -5.99
C ALA A 72 -5.49 21.72 -6.82
N GLY A 73 -6.52 21.80 -7.68
CA GLY A 73 -6.83 20.75 -8.66
C GLY A 73 -7.90 19.71 -8.27
N ASP A 74 -8.81 20.02 -7.36
CA ASP A 74 -9.83 19.09 -6.82
C ASP A 74 -11.11 18.92 -7.68
N SER A 75 -11.09 19.22 -8.98
CA SER A 75 -12.36 19.22 -9.74
C SER A 75 -12.84 17.84 -10.19
N GLY A 76 -12.00 16.79 -10.17
CA GLY A 76 -12.36 15.48 -10.75
C GLY A 76 -12.74 15.55 -12.24
N GLY A 77 -12.52 16.69 -12.91
CA GLY A 77 -13.14 16.96 -14.19
C GLY A 77 -14.67 16.96 -14.09
N ALA A 78 -15.33 16.19 -14.95
CA ALA A 78 -16.79 16.03 -14.93
C ALA A 78 -17.26 14.92 -13.97
N ASP A 79 -16.33 14.12 -13.41
CA ASP A 79 -16.65 12.94 -12.61
C ASP A 79 -16.05 13.07 -11.18
N PRO A 80 -16.89 13.33 -10.17
CA PRO A 80 -16.40 13.49 -8.80
C PRO A 80 -15.84 12.19 -8.19
N SER A 81 -16.17 11.02 -8.76
CA SER A 81 -15.70 9.72 -8.25
C SER A 81 -14.19 9.51 -8.46
N VAL A 82 -13.57 10.31 -9.34
CA VAL A 82 -12.13 10.23 -9.68
C VAL A 82 -11.34 11.44 -9.20
N ALA A 83 -11.97 12.37 -8.48
CA ALA A 83 -11.30 13.55 -7.94
C ALA A 83 -10.08 13.19 -7.09
N TRP A 84 -10.19 12.13 -6.27
CA TRP A 84 -9.11 11.66 -5.40
C TRP A 84 -7.83 11.26 -6.16
N LEU A 85 -7.95 10.74 -7.38
CA LEU A 85 -6.82 10.32 -8.22
C LEU A 85 -6.20 11.51 -8.97
N GLN A 86 -6.99 12.54 -9.25
CA GLN A 86 -6.56 13.76 -9.94
C GLN A 86 -6.02 14.84 -9.02
N ARG A 87 -6.16 14.69 -7.69
CA ARG A 87 -5.69 15.64 -6.68
C ARG A 87 -4.18 15.74 -6.68
N ASP A 88 -3.66 16.96 -6.83
CA ASP A 88 -2.23 17.23 -6.76
C ASP A 88 -1.71 17.32 -5.32
N CYS A 89 -2.59 17.64 -4.36
CA CYS A 89 -2.28 17.72 -2.94
C CYS A 89 -3.32 16.96 -2.08
N PRO A 90 -2.93 16.40 -0.91
CA PRO A 90 -1.54 16.28 -0.46
C PRO A 90 -0.76 15.34 -1.38
N LEU A 91 0.47 15.74 -1.71
CA LEU A 91 1.33 14.96 -2.59
C LEU A 91 1.96 13.85 -1.77
N ARG A 92 1.70 12.60 -2.13
CA ARG A 92 2.25 11.40 -1.49
C ARG A 92 3.15 10.68 -2.46
N ILE A 93 4.36 10.35 -2.02
CA ILE A 93 5.41 9.82 -2.88
C ILE A 93 6.16 8.69 -2.15
N LEU A 94 6.46 7.62 -2.89
CA LEU A 94 7.47 6.63 -2.52
C LEU A 94 8.78 6.96 -3.23
N LEU A 95 9.87 6.99 -2.46
CA LEU A 95 11.22 7.29 -2.95
C LEU A 95 12.15 6.08 -2.82
N PRO A 96 13.16 5.95 -3.69
CA PRO A 96 14.16 4.89 -3.59
C PRO A 96 15.06 5.07 -2.36
N GLU A 97 15.39 6.31 -2.02
CA GLU A 97 16.26 6.69 -0.91
C GLU A 97 15.56 7.63 0.06
N GLN A 98 16.07 7.72 1.29
CA GLN A 98 15.54 8.64 2.29
C GLN A 98 15.80 10.08 1.81
N PRO A 99 14.77 10.88 1.55
CA PRO A 99 14.98 12.26 1.11
C PRO A 99 15.49 13.14 2.26
N PRO A 100 16.17 14.25 1.94
CA PRO A 100 16.52 15.27 2.92
C PRO A 100 15.27 16.03 3.41
N GLU A 101 15.40 16.74 4.52
CA GLU A 101 14.31 17.51 5.15
C GLU A 101 13.85 18.72 4.34
N ASP A 102 14.56 19.11 3.28
CA ASP A 102 14.32 20.31 2.47
C ASP A 102 13.99 20.01 0.99
N VAL A 103 13.48 18.81 0.69
CA VAL A 103 13.13 18.39 -0.67
C VAL A 103 11.94 19.17 -1.26
N THR A 104 12.06 19.55 -2.53
CA THR A 104 11.00 20.25 -3.27
C THR A 104 9.99 19.27 -3.89
N GLN A 105 8.78 19.76 -4.20
CA GLN A 105 7.75 18.98 -4.89
C GLN A 105 8.22 18.45 -6.27
N GLU A 106 8.98 19.26 -7.01
CA GLU A 106 9.47 18.88 -8.33
C GLU A 106 10.50 17.74 -8.25
N GLU A 107 11.38 17.78 -7.25
CA GLU A 107 12.33 16.68 -6.98
C GLU A 107 11.60 15.39 -6.60
N LEU A 108 10.59 15.48 -5.73
CA LEU A 108 9.78 14.31 -5.37
C LEU A 108 9.05 13.68 -6.56
N LEU A 109 8.49 14.50 -7.46
CA LEU A 109 7.80 14.02 -8.66
C LEU A 109 8.75 13.44 -9.70
N ARG A 110 10.01 13.89 -9.72
CA ARG A 110 11.04 13.38 -10.63
C ARG A 110 11.56 12.02 -10.18
N ASP A 111 11.81 11.88 -8.89
CA ASP A 111 12.61 10.76 -8.35
C ASP A 111 11.75 9.67 -7.70
N GLY A 112 10.43 9.89 -7.55
CA GLY A 112 9.55 9.00 -6.82
C GLY A 112 8.29 8.55 -7.55
N VAL A 113 7.64 7.55 -6.99
CA VAL A 113 6.35 7.03 -7.43
C VAL A 113 5.25 7.77 -6.68
N ARG A 114 4.37 8.45 -7.42
CA ARG A 114 3.19 9.11 -6.86
C ARG A 114 2.19 8.07 -6.36
N LEU A 115 1.66 8.33 -5.17
CA LEU A 115 0.68 7.48 -4.51
C LEU A 115 -0.69 8.16 -4.47
N ALA A 116 -1.72 7.36 -4.72
CA ALA A 116 -3.10 7.67 -4.36
C ALA A 116 -3.71 6.42 -3.71
N ALA A 117 -4.81 6.59 -2.98
CA ALA A 117 -5.58 5.44 -2.51
C ALA A 117 -7.03 5.73 -2.83
N GLU A 118 -7.77 4.66 -3.07
CA GLU A 118 -9.20 4.74 -3.31
C GLU A 118 -9.87 5.61 -2.24
N GLN A 119 -10.90 6.34 -2.64
CA GLN A 119 -11.59 7.27 -1.76
C GLN A 119 -11.94 6.63 -0.41
N GLY A 120 -11.51 7.28 0.69
CA GLY A 120 -11.80 6.86 2.05
C GLY A 120 -10.83 5.82 2.63
N ARG A 121 -9.87 5.31 1.85
CA ARG A 121 -8.77 4.49 2.37
C ARG A 121 -7.85 5.31 3.26
N ALA A 122 -7.34 4.69 4.31
CA ALA A 122 -6.34 5.28 5.17
C ALA A 122 -4.97 5.26 4.49
N PHE A 123 -4.21 6.34 4.67
CA PHE A 123 -2.77 6.38 4.39
C PHE A 123 -1.97 6.43 5.69
N PRO A 124 -0.70 6.01 5.67
CA PRO A 124 0.23 6.29 6.76
C PRO A 124 0.18 7.78 7.14
N SER A 125 0.08 8.05 8.44
CA SER A 125 0.05 9.44 8.93
C SER A 125 1.34 10.17 8.61
N ARG A 126 1.20 11.48 8.37
CA ARG A 126 2.28 12.46 8.30
C ARG A 126 3.21 12.35 9.51
N ALA A 127 4.51 12.39 9.27
CA ALA A 127 5.51 12.68 10.28
C ALA A 127 5.69 14.20 10.42
N GLN A 128 5.11 14.78 11.48
CA GLN A 128 5.18 16.17 11.97
C GLN A 128 4.79 17.33 11.01
N PRO A 129 3.85 18.21 11.41
CA PRO A 129 3.32 19.25 10.53
C PRO A 129 4.35 20.32 10.10
N GLY A 130 4.31 20.71 8.82
CA GLY A 130 4.96 21.94 8.31
C GLY A 130 6.23 21.78 7.46
N GLY A 131 6.69 20.54 7.19
CA GLY A 131 7.80 20.22 6.28
C GLY A 131 7.48 19.00 5.40
N PRO A 132 8.45 18.47 4.61
CA PRO A 132 8.29 17.13 4.04
C PRO A 132 8.05 16.15 5.17
N ASN A 133 6.84 15.60 5.22
CA ASN A 133 6.42 14.70 6.26
C ASN A 133 7.03 13.33 5.94
N LEU A 134 8.31 13.17 6.27
CA LEU A 134 9.06 11.97 5.97
C LEU A 134 8.83 10.93 7.05
N ARG A 135 8.32 9.77 6.66
CA ARG A 135 8.37 8.63 7.56
C ARG A 135 9.79 8.07 7.47
N GLY A 136 10.54 8.14 8.58
CA GLY A 136 11.94 7.67 8.67
C GLY A 136 12.12 6.15 8.59
N GLN A 137 11.19 5.44 7.96
CA GLN A 137 11.25 4.00 7.74
C GLN A 137 10.70 3.67 6.35
N GLN A 138 11.25 2.63 5.73
CA GLN A 138 10.68 2.09 4.50
C GLN A 138 9.35 1.40 4.76
N LEU A 139 8.42 1.56 3.82
CA LEU A 139 7.13 0.90 3.82
C LEU A 139 7.00 0.06 2.54
N VAL A 140 6.22 -1.03 2.64
CA VAL A 140 5.77 -1.77 1.45
C VAL A 140 4.34 -1.40 1.18
N PHE A 141 4.07 -0.82 0.01
CA PHE A 141 2.72 -0.58 -0.45
C PHE A 141 2.27 -1.69 -1.38
N VAL A 142 1.01 -2.09 -1.25
CA VAL A 142 0.33 -3.01 -2.15
C VAL A 142 -0.67 -2.21 -2.98
N GLY A 143 -0.68 -2.41 -4.29
CA GLY A 143 -1.52 -1.63 -5.18
C GLY A 143 -1.22 -1.91 -6.65
N SER A 144 -1.71 -1.05 -7.53
CA SER A 144 -1.49 -1.18 -8.97
C SER A 144 -1.36 0.20 -9.64
N PHE A 145 -0.83 0.20 -10.87
CA PHE A 145 -0.93 1.35 -11.77
C PHE A 145 -2.19 1.21 -12.63
N SER A 146 -2.42 2.16 -13.54
CA SER A 146 -3.51 2.12 -14.52
C SER A 146 -4.87 1.73 -13.91
N ASP A 147 -5.19 2.32 -12.75
CA ASP A 147 -6.46 2.10 -12.07
C ASP A 147 -7.62 2.30 -13.07
N PRO A 148 -8.68 1.45 -13.05
CA PRO A 148 -9.78 1.57 -13.99
C PRO A 148 -10.42 2.97 -14.04
N THR A 149 -10.38 3.70 -12.92
CA THR A 149 -10.89 5.07 -12.81
C THR A 149 -10.01 6.11 -13.52
N ALA A 150 -8.75 5.80 -13.82
CA ALA A 150 -7.84 6.69 -14.54
C ALA A 150 -8.37 7.09 -15.93
N ALA A 151 -9.16 6.21 -16.57
CA ALA A 151 -9.79 6.51 -17.85
C ALA A 151 -10.75 7.72 -17.78
N SER A 152 -11.38 7.93 -16.62
CA SER A 152 -12.30 9.05 -16.34
C SER A 152 -11.59 10.34 -15.92
N CYS A 153 -10.26 10.34 -15.78
CA CYS A 153 -9.51 11.57 -15.57
C CYS A 153 -9.66 12.55 -16.75
N VAL A 154 -9.51 13.85 -16.49
CA VAL A 154 -9.49 14.86 -17.56
C VAL A 154 -8.37 14.53 -18.56
N PRO A 155 -8.57 14.80 -19.87
CA PRO A 155 -7.63 14.37 -20.91
C PRO A 155 -6.17 14.76 -20.64
N GLU A 156 -5.94 15.95 -20.07
CA GLU A 156 -4.63 16.50 -19.77
C GLU A 156 -3.91 15.76 -18.63
N ARG A 157 -4.65 15.09 -17.74
CA ARG A 157 -4.13 14.38 -16.55
C ARG A 157 -4.22 12.87 -16.65
N ARG A 158 -4.89 12.31 -17.67
CA ARG A 158 -5.07 10.86 -17.81
C ARG A 158 -3.77 10.08 -17.64
N ARG A 159 -2.69 10.57 -18.28
CA ARG A 159 -1.39 9.89 -18.19
C ARG A 159 -0.81 9.89 -16.79
N GLN A 160 -0.97 10.99 -16.06
CA GLN A 160 -0.56 11.09 -14.66
C GLN A 160 -1.39 10.16 -13.77
N CYS A 161 -2.71 10.06 -14.00
CA CYS A 161 -3.58 9.12 -13.30
C CYS A 161 -3.16 7.67 -13.53
N GLU A 162 -2.87 7.30 -14.79
CA GLU A 162 -2.40 5.95 -15.13
C GLU A 162 -1.07 5.61 -14.44
N ASN A 163 -0.16 6.58 -14.32
CA ASN A 163 1.15 6.39 -13.68
C ASN A 163 1.14 6.64 -12.16
N THR A 164 -0.02 6.94 -11.58
CA THR A 164 -0.16 7.03 -10.13
C THR A 164 -0.40 5.64 -9.57
N PHE A 165 0.40 5.24 -8.59
CA PHE A 165 0.22 3.97 -7.90
C PHE A 165 -0.95 4.07 -6.93
N VAL A 166 -2.02 3.33 -7.19
CA VAL A 166 -3.19 3.28 -6.33
C VAL A 166 -2.98 2.20 -5.27
N ALA A 167 -2.62 2.64 -4.08
CA ALA A 167 -2.40 1.81 -2.91
C ALA A 167 -3.73 1.30 -2.33
N THR A 168 -3.84 0.00 -2.17
CA THR A 168 -4.96 -0.68 -1.52
C THR A 168 -4.65 -1.06 -0.07
N ASP A 169 -3.36 -1.30 0.23
CA ASP A 169 -2.85 -1.64 1.55
C ASP A 169 -1.38 -1.19 1.73
N TYR A 170 -0.88 -1.21 2.97
CA TYR A 170 0.53 -1.02 3.27
C TYR A 170 0.97 -1.82 4.51
N GLU A 171 2.21 -2.29 4.48
CA GLU A 171 2.86 -2.93 5.63
C GLU A 171 4.00 -2.05 6.14
N GLU A 172 3.99 -1.80 7.45
CA GLU A 172 5.16 -1.25 8.14
C GLU A 172 6.17 -2.39 8.28
N TYR A 173 7.38 -2.24 7.75
CA TYR A 173 8.46 -3.18 8.06
C TYR A 173 8.77 -3.09 9.56
N VAL A 174 8.08 -3.90 10.36
CA VAL A 174 8.50 -4.26 11.71
C VAL A 174 9.21 -5.60 11.57
N ARG A 175 10.53 -5.59 11.48
CA ARG A 175 11.36 -6.77 11.72
C ARG A 175 12.46 -6.43 12.70
#